data_AF-F0NN65-F1
#
_entry.id   AF-F0NN65-F1
#
_cell.length_a   1.000
_cell.length_b   1.000
_cell.length_c   1.000
_cell.angle_alpha   90.00
_cell.angle_beta   90.00
_cell.angle_gamma   90.00
#
_symmetry.space_group_name_H-M   'P 1'
#
loop_
_entity.id
_entity.type
_entity.pdbx_description
1 polymer ?
#
loop_
_entity_poly.entity_id
_entity_poly.type
_entity_poly.pdbx_seq_one_letter_code
_entity_poly.pdbx_strand_id
1 'polypeptide(L)'
;MPSFGIMTDIVTEKLKEELRKKLGREIPNVLVEFVNYLPPQVLAYVRANDYTIYVNYEQYMRAKRMGYEYEYLYVILLHEYLHVVGIADEREVRRIDLEMVRDKFGENSTAYKIALNLADPRDIYLNESQRLGGKPNTFM
;
A
#
# COMPACT_ATOMS: atom_id res chain seq x y z
N MET A 1 10.39 19.03 -15.52
CA MET A 1 9.49 17.92 -15.11
C MET A 1 8.85 18.34 -13.79
N PRO A 2 7.52 18.21 -13.61
CA PRO A 2 6.90 18.65 -12.37
C PRO A 2 7.43 17.82 -11.20
N SER A 3 7.50 18.44 -10.02
CA SER A 3 8.21 17.97 -8.81
C SER A 3 7.66 16.68 -8.15
N PHE A 4 6.86 15.88 -8.87
CA PHE A 4 6.30 14.63 -8.38
C PHE A 4 7.37 13.58 -8.10
N GLY A 5 8.43 13.55 -8.92
CA GLY A 5 9.52 12.58 -8.81
C GLY A 5 10.16 12.56 -7.41
N ILE A 6 10.40 13.72 -6.80
CA ILE A 6 11.11 13.78 -5.51
C ILE A 6 10.33 13.04 -4.41
N MET A 7 9.01 13.27 -4.29
CA MET A 7 8.22 12.62 -3.25
C MET A 7 8.07 11.13 -3.52
N THR A 8 7.84 10.73 -4.78
CA THR A 8 7.75 9.31 -5.13
C THR A 8 9.06 8.60 -4.88
N ASP A 9 10.20 9.19 -5.23
CA ASP A 9 11.53 8.62 -5.03
C ASP A 9 11.85 8.44 -3.55
N ILE A 10 11.50 9.43 -2.72
CA ILE A 10 11.66 9.33 -1.26
C ILE A 10 10.84 8.15 -0.72
N VAL A 11 9.59 8.01 -1.16
CA VAL A 11 8.69 6.94 -0.68
C VAL A 11 9.14 5.57 -1.19
N THR A 12 9.49 5.42 -2.47
CA THR A 12 9.90 4.14 -3.05
C THR A 12 11.22 3.65 -2.48
N GLU A 13 12.22 4.52 -2.29
CA GLU A 13 13.48 4.15 -1.64
C GLU A 13 13.24 3.74 -0.19
N LYS A 14 12.37 4.46 0.54
CA LYS A 14 12.02 4.09 1.91
C LYS A 14 11.35 2.72 1.97
N LEU A 15 10.39 2.45 1.08
CA LEU A 15 9.68 1.17 1.01
C LEU A 15 10.62 0.04 0.63
N LYS A 16 11.52 0.26 -0.33
CA LYS A 16 12.55 -0.72 -0.72
C LYS A 16 13.42 -1.13 0.46
N GLU A 17 13.88 -0.17 1.26
CA GLU A 17 14.65 -0.46 2.48
C GLU A 17 13.86 -1.25 3.52
N GLU A 18 12.61 -0.86 3.77
CA GLU A 18 11.73 -1.51 4.75
C GLU A 18 11.37 -2.94 4.31
N LEU A 19 11.03 -3.14 3.03
CA LEU A 19 10.75 -4.45 2.44
C LEU A 19 11.99 -5.35 2.45
N ARG A 20 13.18 -4.80 2.14
CA ARG A 20 14.44 -5.55 2.22
C ARG A 20 14.68 -6.08 3.63
N LYS A 21 14.45 -5.24 4.64
CA LYS A 21 14.58 -5.63 6.07
C LYS A 21 13.54 -6.69 6.46
N LYS A 22 12.30 -6.55 6.00
CA LYS A 22 11.19 -7.45 6.36
C LYS A 22 11.30 -8.82 5.67
N LEU A 23 11.67 -8.85 4.39
CA LEU A 23 11.68 -10.06 3.56
C LEU A 23 13.05 -10.76 3.54
N GLY A 24 14.12 -10.10 4.00
CA GLY A 24 15.46 -10.69 4.09
C GLY A 24 16.09 -11.02 2.74
N ARG A 25 15.64 -10.38 1.65
CA ARG A 25 16.16 -10.57 0.29
C ARG A 25 16.27 -9.25 -0.46
N GLU A 26 16.95 -9.27 -1.60
CA GLU A 26 17.00 -8.12 -2.49
C GLU A 26 15.61 -7.77 -3.04
N ILE A 27 15.36 -6.47 -3.15
CA ILE A 27 14.09 -5.90 -3.63
C ILE A 27 14.39 -5.14 -4.93
N PRO A 28 13.70 -5.46 -6.05
CA PRO A 28 13.89 -4.79 -7.33
C PRO A 28 13.51 -3.32 -7.23
N ASN A 29 14.12 -2.47 -8.06
CA ASN A 29 13.66 -1.08 -8.18
C ASN A 29 12.29 -1.04 -8.86
N VAL A 30 11.47 -0.07 -8.47
CA VAL A 30 10.19 0.23 -9.12
C VAL A 30 10.20 1.64 -9.70
N LEU A 31 9.53 1.80 -10.83
CA LEU A 31 9.20 3.11 -11.38
C LEU A 31 7.78 3.50 -10.95
N VAL A 32 7.54 4.80 -10.83
CA VAL A 32 6.20 5.33 -10.54
C VAL A 32 5.78 6.24 -11.68
N GLU A 33 4.64 5.94 -12.29
CA GLU A 33 4.06 6.75 -13.35
C GLU A 33 2.66 7.23 -12.96
N PHE A 34 2.41 8.53 -13.03
CA PHE A 34 1.10 9.09 -12.77
C PHE A 34 0.25 9.08 -14.04
N VAL A 35 -0.97 8.56 -13.94
CA VAL A 35 -1.89 8.40 -15.07
C VAL A 35 -3.26 9.01 -14.81
N ASN A 36 -3.87 9.56 -15.87
CA ASN A 36 -5.13 10.32 -15.80
C ASN A 36 -6.35 9.55 -16.37
N TYR A 37 -6.17 8.31 -16.80
CA TYR A 37 -7.23 7.50 -17.40
C TYR A 37 -7.90 6.53 -16.41
N LEU A 38 -7.40 6.45 -15.18
CA LEU A 38 -7.91 5.52 -14.18
C LEU A 38 -9.22 6.03 -13.56
N PRO A 39 -10.23 5.15 -13.39
CA PRO A 39 -11.45 5.51 -12.70
C PRO A 39 -11.16 5.76 -11.20
N PRO A 40 -11.96 6.58 -10.49
CA PRO A 40 -11.65 7.02 -9.13
C PRO A 40 -11.45 5.92 -8.09
N GLN A 41 -12.08 4.77 -8.27
CA GLN A 41 -11.97 3.61 -7.38
C GLN A 41 -10.65 2.84 -7.52
N VAL A 42 -9.90 3.04 -8.62
CA VAL A 42 -8.58 2.42 -8.83
C VAL A 42 -7.53 3.45 -8.43
N LEU A 43 -6.86 3.23 -7.29
CA LEU A 43 -5.88 4.16 -6.75
C LEU A 43 -4.50 4.02 -7.40
N ALA A 44 -4.10 2.79 -7.68
CA ALA A 44 -2.92 2.43 -8.43
C ALA A 44 -3.10 1.01 -9.01
N TYR A 45 -2.18 0.60 -9.87
CA TYR A 45 -2.04 -0.80 -10.27
C TYR A 45 -0.63 -1.10 -10.78
N VAL A 46 -0.26 -2.37 -10.76
CA VAL A 46 0.89 -2.92 -11.49
C VAL A 46 0.42 -3.91 -12.57
N ARG A 47 1.14 -3.97 -13.70
CA ARG A 47 0.91 -5.01 -14.72
C ARG A 47 1.74 -6.24 -14.41
N ALA A 48 1.25 -7.42 -14.81
CA ALA A 48 2.04 -8.64 -14.71
C ALA A 48 3.39 -8.49 -15.45
N ASN A 49 4.49 -8.86 -14.78
CA ASN A 49 5.87 -8.72 -15.28
C ASN A 49 6.31 -7.27 -15.59
N ASP A 50 5.69 -6.28 -14.94
CA ASP A 50 6.09 -4.88 -15.00
C ASP A 50 6.65 -4.44 -13.64
N TYR A 51 7.62 -3.54 -13.67
CA TYR A 51 8.20 -2.92 -12.47
C TYR A 51 7.73 -1.46 -12.33
N THR A 52 6.70 -1.07 -13.09
CA THR A 52 6.09 0.26 -13.06
C THR A 52 4.79 0.21 -12.28
N ILE A 53 4.70 1.01 -11.22
CA ILE A 53 3.47 1.25 -10.48
C ILE A 53 2.77 2.46 -11.11
N TYR A 54 1.59 2.24 -11.66
CA TYR A 54 0.77 3.27 -12.28
C TYR A 54 -0.18 3.87 -11.24
N VAL A 55 0.07 5.11 -10.83
CA VAL A 55 -0.70 5.80 -9.78
C VAL A 55 -1.77 6.68 -10.39
N ASN A 56 -2.99 6.63 -9.85
CA ASN A 56 -4.07 7.52 -10.22
C ASN A 56 -3.74 8.96 -9.83
N TYR A 57 -3.43 9.79 -10.83
CA TYR A 57 -3.03 11.18 -10.65
C TYR A 57 -4.09 12.00 -9.91
N GLU A 58 -5.38 11.82 -10.24
CA GLU A 58 -6.46 12.59 -9.64
C GLU A 58 -6.61 12.28 -8.14
N GLN A 59 -6.44 11.02 -7.75
CA GLN A 59 -6.45 10.64 -6.33
C GLN A 59 -5.22 11.15 -5.58
N TYR A 60 -4.04 11.08 -6.21
CA TYR A 60 -2.84 11.68 -5.64
C TYR A 60 -2.98 13.20 -5.45
N MET A 61 -3.49 13.92 -6.46
CA MET A 61 -3.70 15.36 -6.37
C MET A 61 -4.74 15.75 -5.30
N ARG A 62 -5.73 14.90 -5.04
CA ARG A 62 -6.65 15.06 -3.91
C ARG A 62 -5.91 14.93 -2.57
N ALA A 63 -5.12 13.87 -2.40
CA ALA A 63 -4.32 13.66 -1.19
C ALA A 63 -3.34 14.82 -0.93
N LYS A 64 -2.69 15.31 -1.99
CA LYS A 64 -1.81 16.48 -1.97
C LYS A 64 -2.52 17.75 -1.51
N ARG A 65 -3.68 18.07 -2.08
CA ARG A 65 -4.47 19.25 -1.68
C ARG A 65 -4.94 19.18 -0.22
N MET A 66 -5.17 17.97 0.28
CA MET A 66 -5.58 17.73 1.66
C MET A 66 -4.39 17.58 2.64
N GLY A 67 -3.15 17.61 2.15
CA GLY A 67 -1.95 17.62 2.98
C GLY A 67 -1.48 16.25 3.50
N TYR A 68 -1.93 15.13 2.92
CA TYR A 68 -1.53 13.78 3.32
C TYR A 68 -0.88 12.97 2.18
N GLU A 69 -0.21 13.66 1.24
CA GLU A 69 0.40 13.02 0.07
C GLU A 69 1.44 11.94 0.41
N TYR A 70 2.20 12.10 1.50
CA TYR A 70 3.19 11.12 1.92
C TYR A 70 2.53 9.84 2.43
N GLU A 71 1.55 9.97 3.32
CA GLU A 71 0.77 8.85 3.85
C GLU A 71 0.02 8.12 2.73
N TYR A 72 -0.58 8.88 1.81
CA TYR A 72 -1.25 8.33 0.65
C TYR A 72 -0.29 7.50 -0.22
N LEU A 73 0.82 8.11 -0.65
CA LEU A 73 1.81 7.43 -1.49
C LEU A 73 2.41 6.22 -0.78
N TYR A 74 2.73 6.33 0.51
CA TYR A 74 3.30 5.21 1.26
C TYR A 74 2.40 3.99 1.21
N VAL A 75 1.11 4.15 1.50
CA VAL A 75 0.16 3.03 1.55
C VAL A 75 -0.05 2.43 0.16
N ILE A 76 -0.38 3.25 -0.85
CA ILE A 76 -0.67 2.71 -2.18
C ILE A 76 0.56 2.08 -2.83
N LEU A 77 1.75 2.67 -2.64
CA LEU A 77 2.96 2.13 -3.22
C LEU A 77 3.39 0.88 -2.47
N LEU A 78 3.22 0.80 -1.14
CA LEU A 78 3.49 -0.43 -0.41
C LEU A 78 2.63 -1.59 -0.94
N HIS A 79 1.33 -1.35 -1.11
CA HIS A 79 0.39 -2.34 -1.65
C HIS A 79 0.86 -2.90 -3.01
N GLU A 80 1.10 -2.03 -3.99
CA GLU A 80 1.52 -2.46 -5.33
C GLU A 80 2.95 -3.03 -5.36
N TYR A 81 3.84 -2.54 -4.50
CA TYR A 81 5.21 -3.04 -4.41
C TYR A 81 5.26 -4.45 -3.82
N LEU A 82 4.34 -4.80 -2.90
CA LEU A 82 4.18 -6.17 -2.42
C LEU A 82 3.82 -7.12 -3.58
N HIS A 83 2.97 -6.68 -4.51
CA HIS A 83 2.70 -7.44 -5.74
C HIS A 83 3.94 -7.54 -6.65
N VAL A 84 4.69 -6.46 -6.84
CA VAL A 84 5.94 -6.47 -7.63
C VAL A 84 6.95 -7.47 -7.07
N VAL A 85 7.08 -7.58 -5.73
CA VAL A 85 8.01 -8.54 -5.13
C VAL A 85 7.50 -9.98 -5.17
N GLY A 86 6.27 -10.21 -5.62
CA GLY A 86 5.71 -11.54 -5.88
C GLY A 86 4.72 -12.05 -4.83
N ILE A 87 4.20 -11.18 -3.96
CA ILE A 87 3.09 -11.53 -3.07
C ILE A 87 1.79 -11.35 -3.86
N ALA A 88 1.20 -12.46 -4.29
CA ALA A 88 0.02 -12.45 -5.16
C ALA A 88 -1.32 -12.58 -4.39
N ASP A 89 -1.29 -13.10 -3.15
CA ASP A 89 -2.50 -13.23 -2.35
C ASP A 89 -2.90 -11.87 -1.75
N GLU A 90 -4.05 -11.35 -2.18
CA GLU A 90 -4.58 -10.06 -1.74
C GLU A 90 -4.74 -9.96 -0.22
N ARG A 91 -5.10 -11.06 0.45
CA ARG A 91 -5.25 -11.05 1.91
C ARG A 91 -3.91 -10.91 2.59
N GLU A 92 -2.88 -11.59 2.08
CA GLU A 92 -1.51 -11.46 2.55
C GLU A 92 -0.98 -10.04 2.33
N VAL A 93 -1.19 -9.45 1.15
CA VAL A 93 -0.82 -8.06 0.86
C VAL A 93 -1.46 -7.10 1.86
N ARG A 94 -2.79 -7.17 2.02
CA ARG A 94 -3.55 -6.31 2.96
C ARG A 94 -3.08 -6.47 4.40
N ARG A 95 -2.76 -7.70 4.81
CA ARG A 95 -2.24 -7.99 6.17
C ARG A 95 -0.89 -7.32 6.38
N ILE A 96 0.04 -7.47 5.43
CA ILE A 96 1.39 -6.88 5.52
C ILE A 96 1.32 -5.35 5.47
N ASP A 97 0.49 -4.80 4.57
CA ASP A 97 0.26 -3.37 4.42
C ASP A 97 -0.25 -2.75 5.73
N LEU A 98 -1.32 -3.30 6.32
CA LEU A 98 -1.83 -2.88 7.62
C LEU A 98 -0.79 -2.98 8.75
N GLU A 99 -0.04 -4.08 8.80
CA GLU A 99 1.00 -4.29 9.82
C GLU A 99 2.09 -3.20 9.73
N MET A 100 2.67 -3.00 8.54
CA MET A 100 3.73 -2.02 8.33
C MET A 100 3.27 -0.58 8.54
N VAL A 101 2.07 -0.24 8.04
CA VAL A 101 1.48 1.08 8.20
C VAL A 101 1.17 1.38 9.67
N ARG A 102 0.65 0.40 10.42
CA ARG A 102 0.42 0.52 11.86
C ARG A 102 1.73 0.77 12.60
N ASP A 103 2.74 -0.05 12.33
CA ASP A 103 4.00 0.02 13.06
C ASP A 103 4.75 1.33 12.78
N LYS A 104 4.56 1.91 11.59
CA LYS A 104 5.20 3.17 11.17
C LYS A 104 4.44 4.43 11.60
N PHE A 105 3.12 4.46 11.45
CA PHE A 105 2.31 5.68 11.63
C PHE A 105 1.36 5.63 12.83
N GLY A 106 1.09 4.44 13.37
CA GLY A 106 0.11 4.22 14.44
C GLY A 106 -1.34 4.14 13.95
N GLU A 107 -2.21 3.52 14.76
CA GLU A 107 -3.60 3.18 14.41
C GLU A 107 -4.53 4.41 14.23
N ASN A 108 -4.15 5.58 14.75
CA ASN A 108 -4.95 6.80 14.61
C ASN A 108 -4.58 7.65 13.37
N SER A 109 -3.58 7.24 12.60
CA SER A 109 -3.05 7.99 11.47
C SER A 109 -3.94 7.96 10.23
N THR A 110 -3.77 8.96 9.35
CA THR A 110 -4.40 8.96 8.01
C THR A 110 -3.94 7.76 7.19
N ALA A 111 -2.65 7.40 7.24
CA ALA A 111 -2.11 6.23 6.55
C ALA A 111 -2.85 4.94 6.96
N TYR A 112 -3.02 4.73 8.28
CA TYR A 112 -3.70 3.53 8.78
C TYR A 112 -5.17 3.46 8.34
N LYS A 113 -5.87 4.59 8.30
CA LYS A 113 -7.24 4.67 7.77
C LYS A 113 -7.30 4.34 6.28
N ILE A 114 -6.31 4.77 5.49
CA ILE A 114 -6.23 4.43 4.06
C ILE A 114 -6.01 2.92 3.91
N ALA A 115 -5.06 2.34 4.66
CA ALA A 115 -4.79 0.90 4.63
C ALA A 115 -6.01 0.06 5.05
N LEU A 116 -6.79 0.51 6.04
CA LEU A 116 -8.06 -0.13 6.41
C LEU A 116 -9.09 -0.09 5.28
N ASN A 117 -9.19 1.02 4.54
CA ASN A 117 -10.13 1.12 3.41
C ASN A 117 -9.72 0.27 2.21
N LEU A 118 -8.42 -0.05 2.08
CA LEU A 118 -7.91 -1.00 1.09
C LEU A 118 -8.13 -2.46 1.48
N ALA A 119 -8.24 -2.75 2.78
CA ALA A 119 -8.54 -4.07 3.29
C ALA A 119 -9.97 -4.51 2.95
N ASP A 120 -10.19 -5.82 2.76
CA ASP A 120 -11.56 -6.33 2.65
C ASP A 120 -12.28 -6.06 3.97
N PRO A 121 -13.51 -5.50 3.97
CA PRO A 121 -14.30 -5.36 5.18
C PRO A 121 -14.45 -6.68 5.97
N ARG A 122 -14.45 -7.83 5.27
CA ARG A 122 -14.55 -9.16 5.90
C ARG A 122 -13.28 -9.58 6.65
N ASP A 123 -12.11 -9.08 6.25
CA ASP A 123 -10.82 -9.40 6.88
C ASP A 123 -10.58 -8.52 8.14
N ILE A 124 -11.18 -7.32 8.19
CA ILE A 124 -11.16 -6.44 9.37
C ILE A 124 -11.93 -7.11 10.54
N TYR A 125 -13.12 -7.64 10.27
CA TYR A 125 -13.91 -8.39 11.26
C TYR A 125 -13.17 -9.63 11.79
N LEU A 126 -12.43 -10.35 10.94
CA LEU A 126 -11.65 -11.51 11.36
C LEU A 126 -10.47 -11.12 12.26
N ASN A 127 -9.72 -10.07 11.91
CA ASN A 127 -8.61 -9.57 12.74
C ASN A 127 -9.07 -9.02 14.09
N GLU A 128 -10.19 -8.28 14.13
CA GLU A 128 -10.78 -7.82 15.40
C GLU A 128 -11.28 -8.99 16.24
N SER A 129 -11.92 -9.99 15.62
CA SER A 129 -12.36 -11.20 16.33
C SER A 129 -11.20 -11.99 16.93
N GLN A 130 -10.06 -12.08 16.25
CA GLN A 130 -8.86 -12.76 16.76
C GLN A 130 -8.16 -11.96 17.87
N ARG A 131 -8.12 -10.62 17.76
CA ARG A 131 -7.60 -9.73 18.82
C ARG A 131 -8.43 -9.81 20.11
N LEU A 132 -9.74 -10.06 20.01
CA LEU A 132 -10.66 -10.23 21.14
C LEU A 132 -10.74 -11.69 21.67
N GLY A 133 -9.88 -12.59 21.20
CA GLY A 133 -9.80 -13.99 21.68
C GLY A 133 -10.74 -14.97 20.96
N GLY A 134 -11.30 -14.61 19.82
CA GLY A 134 -12.11 -15.48 18.98
C GLY A 134 -11.26 -16.58 18.31
N LYS A 135 -11.68 -17.84 18.47
CA LYS A 135 -11.07 -18.98 17.77
C LYS A 135 -11.20 -18.81 16.25
N PRO A 136 -10.20 -19.25 15.45
CA PRO A 136 -10.31 -19.18 14.00
C PRO A 136 -11.46 -20.05 13.53
N ASN A 137 -12.42 -19.45 12.82
CA ASN A 137 -13.44 -20.20 12.09
C ASN A 137 -12.75 -20.91 10.92
N THR A 138 -12.38 -22.17 11.12
CA THR A 138 -12.14 -23.11 10.03
C THR A 138 -13.47 -23.30 9.31
N PHE A 139 -13.60 -22.68 8.13
CA PHE A 139 -14.59 -23.11 7.17
C PHE A 139 -14.08 -24.42 6.56
N MET A 140 -14.73 -25.53 6.94
CA MET A 140 -14.76 -26.79 6.18
C MET A 140 -15.56 -26.59 4.89
#